data_AF-A0A4Z1T8U1-F1
#
_entry.id   AF-A0A4Z1T8U1-F1
#
_cell.length_a   1.000
_cell.length_b   1.000
_cell.length_c   1.000
_cell.angle_alpha   90.00
_cell.angle_beta   90.00
_cell.angle_gamma   90.00
#
_symmetry.space_group_name_H-M   'P 1'
#
loop_
_entity.id
_entity.type
_entity.pdbx_description
1 polymer ?
#
loop_
_entity_poly.entity_id
_entity_poly.type
_entity_poly.pdbx_seq_one_letter_code
_entity_poly.pdbx_strand_id
1 'polypeptide(L)'
;MACCGGGKNRDIAQWFSAATRGDLAYINKNCKKVKERRDRRESVDNVFTHFTALHYACYFGHLPIVQKLFDDEYTMKTECKLEIRGKLRDEFTMILGKGSTPLMIAIVRGNIPIAKFLIDKAATSGEMVRRNILGVCDENGVTALMLACSSSLKDSVDVILAQDALLLRTELALRSKTGLNALHNMAFFVCPNIFESICKYITKDLGEEEEASRLKVHFFMNLVHRDKNKHDVLDMVWNTTIDEKIQKPIPREQRQRLYEALCKSIRHTVVWTLDTNFMDSDAIKALMGVPYKEICGKYGVEIDKEFIEACEAYSKNPEIDDTIMDIDNVISECEEQLSVEKSKQTLVQAKEEVYEAKEAQEVKEEVKEEVKEKPSVVTSPSAVEPITMSERQIEDSLNDSLDMSRELAVELV
;
A
#
# COMPACT_ATOMS: atom_id res chain seq x y z
N MET A 1 4.36 27.14 -45.34
CA MET A 1 4.45 26.80 -43.90
C MET A 1 3.39 25.76 -43.60
N ALA A 2 3.81 24.51 -43.35
CA ALA A 2 2.89 23.39 -43.16
C ALA A 2 2.49 23.25 -41.68
N CYS A 3 1.18 23.27 -41.43
CA CYS A 3 0.56 22.99 -40.14
C CYS A 3 0.63 21.49 -39.80
N CYS A 4 1.79 20.99 -39.35
CA CYS A 4 1.98 19.56 -39.02
C CYS A 4 1.70 19.18 -37.55
N GLY A 5 1.20 20.11 -36.71
CA GLY A 5 0.97 19.87 -35.28
C GLY A 5 -0.38 19.23 -34.90
N GLY A 6 -1.39 19.29 -35.78
CA GLY A 6 -2.77 18.93 -35.42
C GLY A 6 -3.09 17.43 -35.38
N GLY A 7 -2.38 16.60 -36.14
CA GLY A 7 -2.67 15.16 -36.25
C GLY A 7 -2.26 14.36 -35.01
N LYS A 8 -1.05 14.58 -34.50
CA LYS A 8 -0.49 13.83 -33.36
C LYS A 8 -1.31 14.01 -32.08
N ASN A 9 -1.79 15.24 -31.82
CA ASN A 9 -2.64 15.49 -30.64
C ASN A 9 -4.03 14.87 -30.77
N ARG A 10 -4.58 14.76 -32.00
CA ARG A 10 -5.84 14.04 -32.23
C ARG A 10 -5.70 12.53 -31.98
N ASP A 11 -4.61 11.93 -32.41
CA ASP A 11 -4.35 10.50 -32.22
C ASP A 11 -4.22 10.15 -30.73
N ILE A 12 -3.57 11.02 -29.94
CA ILE A 12 -3.45 10.86 -28.48
C ILE A 12 -4.80 11.03 -27.77
N ALA A 13 -5.61 12.02 -28.15
CA ALA A 13 -6.93 12.18 -27.56
C ALA A 13 -7.87 11.00 -27.91
N GLN A 14 -7.76 10.47 -29.14
CA GLN A 14 -8.49 9.28 -29.56
C GLN A 14 -8.02 8.02 -28.82
N TRP A 15 -6.73 7.88 -28.52
CA TRP A 15 -6.18 6.79 -27.71
C TRP A 15 -6.87 6.68 -26.35
N PHE A 16 -6.94 7.78 -25.61
CA PHE A 16 -7.63 7.78 -24.31
C PHE A 16 -9.13 7.58 -24.46
N SER A 17 -9.75 8.17 -25.49
CA SER A 17 -11.18 7.98 -25.77
C SER A 17 -11.53 6.54 -26.19
N ALA A 18 -10.60 5.81 -26.79
CA ALA A 18 -10.74 4.38 -27.08
C ALA A 18 -10.69 3.56 -25.79
N ALA A 19 -9.76 3.89 -24.88
CA ALA A 19 -9.67 3.26 -23.57
C ALA A 19 -10.93 3.48 -22.72
N THR A 20 -11.54 4.68 -22.77
CA THR A 20 -12.79 4.95 -22.02
C THR A 20 -14.00 4.19 -22.57
N ARG A 21 -14.06 3.97 -23.89
CA ARG A 21 -15.18 3.28 -24.56
C ARG A 21 -15.03 1.77 -24.69
N GLY A 22 -13.87 1.20 -24.35
CA GLY A 22 -13.63 -0.23 -24.53
C GLY A 22 -13.27 -0.62 -25.97
N ASP A 23 -12.77 0.31 -26.78
CA ASP A 23 -12.40 0.05 -28.18
C ASP A 23 -11.02 -0.64 -28.26
N LEU A 24 -11.02 -1.94 -27.98
CA LEU A 24 -9.83 -2.79 -28.01
C LEU A 24 -9.17 -2.82 -29.40
N ALA A 25 -9.95 -2.72 -30.48
CA ALA A 25 -9.42 -2.74 -31.84
C ALA A 25 -8.54 -1.52 -32.11
N TYR A 26 -9.00 -0.32 -31.70
CA TYR A 26 -8.20 0.89 -31.80
C TYR A 26 -6.96 0.82 -30.91
N ILE A 27 -7.10 0.32 -29.68
CA ILE A 27 -5.96 0.12 -28.77
C ILE A 27 -4.92 -0.80 -29.42
N ASN A 28 -5.30 -1.96 -29.94
CA ASN A 28 -4.38 -2.90 -30.58
C ASN A 28 -3.65 -2.27 -31.78
N LYS A 29 -4.37 -1.51 -32.61
CA LYS A 29 -3.79 -0.84 -33.78
C LYS A 29 -2.74 0.22 -33.41
N ASN A 30 -2.92 0.91 -32.28
CA ASN A 30 -2.12 2.09 -31.94
C ASN A 30 -1.16 1.91 -30.76
N CYS A 31 -1.24 0.77 -30.05
CA CYS A 31 -0.49 0.49 -28.81
C CYS A 31 1.00 0.79 -28.93
N LYS A 32 1.65 0.29 -29.98
CA LYS A 32 3.10 0.48 -30.20
C LYS A 32 3.53 1.95 -30.33
N LYS A 33 2.60 2.86 -30.65
CA LYS A 33 2.89 4.27 -30.89
C LYS A 33 2.57 5.16 -29.68
N VAL A 34 1.56 4.78 -28.89
CA VAL A 34 0.92 5.70 -27.90
C VAL A 34 0.89 5.14 -26.48
N LYS A 35 1.27 3.88 -26.24
CA LYS A 35 1.39 3.33 -24.89
C LYS A 35 2.27 4.20 -23.98
N GLU A 36 2.05 4.11 -22.67
CA GLU A 36 2.81 4.82 -21.64
C GLU A 36 2.65 6.35 -21.70
N ARG A 37 1.70 6.84 -22.50
CA ARG A 37 1.36 8.27 -22.57
C ARG A 37 0.30 8.62 -21.54
N ARG A 38 0.35 9.88 -21.11
CA ARG A 38 -0.62 10.48 -20.19
C ARG A 38 -1.53 11.46 -20.88
N ASP A 39 -2.78 11.48 -20.44
CA ASP A 39 -3.81 12.38 -20.92
C ASP A 39 -3.54 13.78 -20.41
N ARG A 40 -3.29 14.71 -21.34
CA ARG A 40 -3.02 16.11 -21.00
C ARG A 40 -4.25 17.00 -21.15
N ARG A 41 -5.42 16.41 -21.44
CA ARG A 41 -6.68 17.14 -21.45
C ARG A 41 -7.02 17.59 -20.03
N GLU A 42 -7.63 18.76 -19.91
CA GLU A 42 -8.15 19.25 -18.62
C GLU A 42 -9.19 18.29 -18.05
N SER A 43 -9.15 18.11 -16.73
CA SER A 43 -10.10 17.25 -16.04
C SER A 43 -11.51 17.84 -16.13
N VAL A 44 -12.37 17.19 -16.89
CA VAL A 44 -13.79 17.53 -17.03
C VAL A 44 -14.58 16.24 -17.13
N ASP A 45 -15.66 16.11 -16.34
CA ASP A 45 -16.48 14.92 -16.23
C ASP A 45 -15.66 13.65 -15.89
N ASN A 46 -15.62 12.67 -16.79
CA ASN A 46 -14.84 11.44 -16.64
C ASN A 46 -13.54 11.46 -17.44
N VAL A 47 -13.04 12.66 -17.77
CA VAL A 47 -11.68 12.88 -18.30
C VAL A 47 -10.83 13.32 -17.12
N PHE A 48 -9.69 12.66 -16.94
CA PHE A 48 -8.76 12.92 -15.84
C PHE A 48 -7.40 13.28 -16.43
N THR A 49 -6.90 14.47 -16.12
CA THR A 49 -5.53 14.83 -16.50
C THR A 49 -4.54 13.87 -15.83
N HIS A 50 -3.47 13.54 -16.54
CA HIS A 50 -2.41 12.61 -16.17
C HIS A 50 -2.79 11.11 -16.12
N PHE A 51 -4.03 10.74 -16.50
CA PHE A 51 -4.39 9.33 -16.66
C PHE A 51 -3.67 8.68 -17.83
N THR A 52 -3.41 7.39 -17.70
CA THR A 52 -2.93 6.55 -18.80
C THR A 52 -4.14 5.81 -19.39
N ALA A 53 -3.96 5.10 -20.50
CA ALA A 53 -5.03 4.27 -21.03
C ALA A 53 -5.39 3.12 -20.07
N LEU A 54 -4.42 2.55 -19.36
CA LEU A 54 -4.66 1.56 -18.33
C LEU A 54 -5.49 2.13 -17.16
N HIS A 55 -5.21 3.34 -16.69
CA HIS A 55 -6.02 3.99 -15.65
C HIS A 55 -7.49 4.14 -16.10
N TYR A 56 -7.73 4.57 -17.33
CA TYR A 56 -9.09 4.65 -17.89
C TYR A 56 -9.75 3.28 -18.02
N ALA A 57 -9.04 2.26 -18.51
CA ALA A 57 -9.56 0.91 -18.62
C ALA A 57 -9.96 0.34 -17.24
N CYS A 58 -9.12 0.54 -16.22
CA CYS A 58 -9.42 0.21 -14.83
C CYS A 58 -10.60 1.01 -14.28
N TYR A 59 -10.76 2.28 -14.65
CA TYR A 59 -11.85 3.13 -14.17
C TYR A 59 -13.21 2.73 -14.77
N PHE A 60 -13.23 2.42 -16.07
CA PHE A 60 -14.45 2.13 -16.83
C PHE A 60 -14.81 0.64 -16.93
N GLY A 61 -13.93 -0.27 -16.47
CA GLY A 61 -14.25 -1.70 -16.39
C GLY A 61 -13.88 -2.50 -17.65
N HIS A 62 -12.94 -2.02 -18.46
CA HIS A 62 -12.57 -2.66 -19.73
C HIS A 62 -11.42 -3.66 -19.56
N LEU A 63 -11.73 -4.82 -18.95
CA LEU A 63 -10.74 -5.89 -18.69
C LEU A 63 -9.88 -6.27 -19.92
N PRO A 64 -10.42 -6.43 -21.15
CA PRO A 64 -9.58 -6.77 -22.30
C PRO A 64 -8.51 -5.71 -22.62
N ILE A 65 -8.80 -4.43 -22.37
CA ILE A 65 -7.82 -3.35 -22.53
C ILE A 65 -6.79 -3.38 -21.41
N VAL A 66 -7.22 -3.65 -20.16
CA VAL A 66 -6.29 -3.86 -19.04
C VAL A 66 -5.31 -4.98 -19.35
N GLN A 67 -5.81 -6.14 -19.79
CA GLN A 67 -4.97 -7.28 -20.19
C GLN A 67 -3.99 -6.90 -21.29
N LYS A 68 -4.43 -6.09 -22.26
CA LYS A 68 -3.61 -5.66 -23.38
C LYS A 68 -2.48 -4.71 -22.98
N LEU A 69 -2.76 -3.79 -22.06
CA LEU A 69 -1.84 -2.73 -21.64
C LEU A 69 -1.05 -3.06 -20.38
N PHE A 70 -1.30 -4.22 -19.76
CA PHE A 70 -0.73 -4.60 -18.48
C PHE A 70 0.80 -4.47 -18.49
N ASP A 71 1.48 -5.21 -19.37
CA ASP A 71 2.96 -5.27 -19.41
C ASP A 71 3.61 -3.90 -19.71
N ASP A 72 2.85 -2.98 -20.31
CA ASP A 72 3.33 -1.66 -20.70
C ASP A 72 3.10 -0.60 -19.60
N GLU A 73 1.98 -0.66 -18.87
CA GLU A 73 1.51 0.47 -18.05
C GLU A 73 1.27 0.12 -16.57
N TYR A 74 1.45 -1.14 -16.12
CA TYR A 74 1.09 -1.54 -14.74
C TYR A 74 1.85 -0.80 -13.63
N THR A 75 3.07 -0.32 -13.91
CA THR A 75 3.90 0.45 -12.97
C THR A 75 3.50 1.93 -12.92
N MET A 76 2.68 2.39 -13.86
CA MET A 76 2.29 3.79 -13.94
C MET A 76 1.28 4.11 -12.86
N LYS A 77 1.62 5.11 -12.04
CA LYS A 77 0.78 5.63 -10.97
C LYS A 77 0.19 6.98 -11.35
N THR A 78 -0.82 7.42 -10.61
CA THR A 78 -1.42 8.75 -10.80
C THR A 78 -0.43 9.85 -10.41
N GLU A 79 -0.39 10.96 -11.16
CA GLU A 79 0.55 12.07 -10.88
C GLU A 79 -0.07 13.20 -10.06
N CYS A 80 -1.39 13.16 -9.89
CA CYS A 80 -2.16 14.13 -9.15
C CYS A 80 -3.19 13.42 -8.26
N LYS A 81 -3.71 14.18 -7.30
CA LYS A 81 -4.89 13.84 -6.52
C LYS A 81 -6.12 13.77 -7.42
N LEU A 82 -6.98 12.80 -7.18
CA LEU A 82 -8.11 12.49 -8.06
C LEU A 82 -9.38 12.40 -7.26
N GLU A 83 -10.41 13.05 -7.80
CA GLU A 83 -11.77 12.89 -7.33
C GLU A 83 -12.46 11.85 -8.20
N ILE A 84 -12.75 10.68 -7.63
CA ILE A 84 -13.35 9.55 -8.33
C ILE A 84 -14.71 9.26 -7.73
N ARG A 85 -15.72 9.16 -8.59
CA ARG A 85 -17.02 8.60 -8.20
C ARG A 85 -16.83 7.11 -7.96
N GLY A 86 -16.89 6.68 -6.70
CA GLY A 86 -16.85 5.28 -6.34
C GLY A 86 -18.16 4.58 -6.71
N LYS A 87 -18.10 3.27 -6.94
CA LYS A 87 -19.31 2.42 -6.90
C LYS A 87 -19.41 1.63 -5.58
N LEU A 88 -18.49 1.88 -4.64
CA LEU A 88 -18.37 1.09 -3.42
C LEU A 88 -19.53 1.25 -2.41
N ARG A 89 -20.30 2.33 -2.52
CA ARG A 89 -21.53 2.67 -1.76
C ARG A 89 -22.34 3.63 -2.66
N ASP A 90 -23.62 3.89 -2.36
CA ASP A 90 -24.46 4.93 -3.02
C ASP A 90 -23.59 6.09 -3.54
N GLU A 91 -23.74 6.50 -4.82
CA GLU A 91 -22.80 7.40 -5.55
C GLU A 91 -22.02 8.36 -4.65
N PHE A 92 -20.88 7.89 -4.13
CA PHE A 92 -20.04 8.68 -3.25
C PHE A 92 -18.76 9.03 -3.99
N THR A 93 -18.27 10.20 -3.69
CA THR A 93 -17.03 10.66 -4.26
C THR A 93 -15.89 10.38 -3.29
N MET A 94 -14.87 9.71 -3.78
CA MET A 94 -13.68 9.39 -3.03
C MET A 94 -12.49 10.13 -3.61
N ILE A 95 -11.60 10.56 -2.72
CA ILE A 95 -10.37 11.22 -3.08
C ILE A 95 -9.24 10.20 -3.04
N LEU A 96 -8.63 9.95 -4.20
CA LEU A 96 -7.39 9.21 -4.31
C LEU A 96 -6.20 10.17 -4.31
N GLY A 97 -5.16 9.87 -3.53
CA GLY A 97 -3.92 10.64 -3.57
C GLY A 97 -3.13 10.41 -4.85
N LYS A 98 -2.20 11.32 -5.12
CA LYS A 98 -1.11 11.08 -6.08
C LYS A 98 -0.42 9.75 -5.74
N GLY A 99 0.02 9.01 -6.75
CA GLY A 99 0.69 7.72 -6.55
C GLY A 99 -0.27 6.53 -6.47
N SER A 100 -1.58 6.75 -6.64
CA SER A 100 -2.55 5.66 -6.70
C SER A 100 -2.29 4.74 -7.88
N THR A 101 -2.43 3.42 -7.65
CA THR A 101 -2.15 2.39 -8.66
C THR A 101 -3.38 2.03 -9.50
N PRO A 102 -3.20 1.36 -10.65
CA PRO A 102 -4.32 0.78 -11.40
C PRO A 102 -5.22 -0.15 -10.56
N LEU A 103 -4.65 -0.88 -9.60
CA LEU A 103 -5.39 -1.74 -8.68
C LEU A 103 -6.32 -0.93 -7.76
N MET A 104 -5.80 0.16 -7.17
CA MET A 104 -6.61 1.06 -6.33
C MET A 104 -7.80 1.64 -7.10
N ILE A 105 -7.58 2.10 -8.33
CA ILE A 105 -8.65 2.64 -9.18
C ILE A 105 -9.71 1.57 -9.48
N ALA A 106 -9.29 0.35 -9.83
CA ALA A 106 -10.20 -0.76 -10.12
C ALA A 106 -11.06 -1.12 -8.89
N ILE A 107 -10.45 -1.16 -7.70
CA ILE A 107 -11.15 -1.42 -6.43
C ILE A 107 -12.20 -0.34 -6.17
N VAL A 108 -11.82 0.93 -6.22
CA VAL A 108 -12.72 2.07 -5.96
C VAL A 108 -13.91 2.12 -6.91
N ARG A 109 -13.68 1.73 -8.15
CA ARG A 109 -14.73 1.67 -9.18
C ARG A 109 -15.57 0.40 -9.11
N GLY A 110 -15.26 -0.52 -8.20
CA GLY A 110 -15.96 -1.79 -8.06
C GLY A 110 -15.76 -2.70 -9.28
N ASN A 111 -14.67 -2.53 -10.02
CA ASN A 111 -14.36 -3.34 -11.19
C ASN A 111 -13.63 -4.62 -10.77
N ILE A 112 -14.37 -5.49 -10.08
CA ILE A 112 -13.89 -6.72 -9.43
C ILE A 112 -13.10 -7.63 -10.37
N PRO A 113 -13.53 -7.89 -11.63
CA PRO A 113 -12.75 -8.73 -12.55
C PRO A 113 -11.37 -8.16 -12.86
N ILE A 114 -11.23 -6.84 -12.91
CA ILE A 114 -9.95 -6.16 -13.14
C ILE A 114 -9.08 -6.25 -11.88
N ALA A 115 -9.64 -5.98 -10.70
CA ALA A 115 -8.90 -6.11 -9.45
C ALA A 115 -8.37 -7.53 -9.24
N LYS A 116 -9.20 -8.56 -9.48
CA LYS A 116 -8.79 -9.97 -9.43
C LYS A 116 -7.70 -10.28 -10.46
N PHE A 117 -7.82 -9.78 -11.69
CA PHE A 117 -6.78 -9.96 -12.71
C PHE A 117 -5.44 -9.35 -12.29
N LEU A 118 -5.44 -8.14 -11.71
CA LEU A 118 -4.21 -7.49 -11.26
C LEU A 118 -3.56 -8.24 -10.08
N ILE A 119 -4.36 -8.75 -9.14
CA ILE A 119 -3.88 -9.59 -8.03
C ILE A 119 -3.33 -10.92 -8.55
N ASP A 120 -4.00 -11.56 -9.50
CA ASP A 120 -3.52 -12.78 -10.17
C ASP A 120 -2.18 -12.55 -10.88
N LYS A 121 -2.02 -11.41 -11.56
CA LYS A 121 -0.75 -11.03 -12.16
C LYS A 121 0.35 -10.80 -11.13
N ALA A 122 0.04 -10.20 -9.98
CA ALA A 122 0.98 -10.05 -8.88
C ALA A 122 1.40 -11.39 -8.27
N ALA A 123 0.51 -12.39 -8.26
CA ALA A 123 0.80 -13.74 -7.76
C ALA A 123 1.67 -14.56 -8.73
N THR A 124 1.50 -14.37 -10.05
CA THR A 124 2.04 -15.28 -11.07
C THR A 124 3.20 -14.72 -11.90
N SER A 125 3.39 -13.40 -11.96
CA SER A 125 4.37 -12.76 -12.87
C SER A 125 5.72 -12.44 -12.22
N GLY A 126 5.99 -13.00 -11.05
CA GLY A 126 7.24 -12.81 -10.31
C GLY A 126 7.29 -11.54 -9.45
N GLU A 127 8.37 -11.42 -8.69
CA GLU A 127 8.48 -10.49 -7.56
C GLU A 127 8.50 -9.01 -7.98
N MET A 128 9.09 -8.69 -9.13
CA MET A 128 9.12 -7.32 -9.67
C MET A 128 7.69 -6.80 -9.95
N VAL A 129 6.84 -7.64 -10.55
CA VAL A 129 5.45 -7.28 -10.81
C VAL A 129 4.69 -7.16 -9.49
N ARG A 130 4.89 -8.11 -8.58
CA ARG A 130 4.24 -8.13 -7.25
C ARG A 130 4.44 -6.83 -6.49
N ARG A 131 5.69 -6.35 -6.33
CA ARG A 131 6.02 -5.13 -5.56
C ARG A 131 5.50 -3.83 -6.16
N ASN A 132 5.17 -3.83 -7.44
CA ASN A 132 4.60 -2.66 -8.12
C ASN A 132 3.08 -2.62 -8.07
N ILE A 133 2.43 -3.74 -7.72
CA ILE A 133 0.97 -3.85 -7.63
C ILE A 133 0.51 -3.88 -6.17
N LEU A 134 1.17 -4.67 -5.34
CA LEU A 134 0.83 -4.92 -3.93
C LEU A 134 1.80 -4.21 -3.00
N GLY A 135 1.29 -3.79 -1.84
CA GLY A 135 2.10 -3.08 -0.83
C GLY A 135 2.44 -1.64 -1.23
N VAL A 136 1.94 -1.18 -2.37
CA VAL A 136 2.10 0.20 -2.83
C VAL A 136 1.08 1.08 -2.14
N CYS A 137 1.52 2.22 -1.65
CA CYS A 137 0.66 3.25 -1.10
C CYS A 137 0.70 4.54 -1.94
N ASP A 138 -0.39 5.29 -1.87
CA ASP A 138 -0.46 6.64 -2.44
C ASP A 138 0.29 7.67 -1.54
N GLU A 139 0.24 8.94 -1.91
CA GLU A 139 0.86 10.03 -1.16
C GLU A 139 0.33 10.18 0.28
N ASN A 140 -0.83 9.61 0.61
CA ASN A 140 -1.42 9.61 1.94
C ASN A 140 -1.12 8.32 2.71
N GLY A 141 -0.38 7.39 2.12
CA GLY A 141 -0.14 6.07 2.67
C GLY A 141 -1.33 5.12 2.54
N VAL A 142 -2.32 5.44 1.68
CA VAL A 142 -3.49 4.58 1.46
C VAL A 142 -3.12 3.44 0.52
N THR A 143 -3.46 2.21 0.92
CA THR A 143 -3.19 0.99 0.15
C THR A 143 -4.44 0.44 -0.55
N ALA A 144 -4.27 -0.54 -1.43
CA ALA A 144 -5.40 -1.21 -2.10
C ALA A 144 -6.32 -1.94 -1.11
N LEU A 145 -5.76 -2.58 -0.07
CA LEU A 145 -6.51 -3.24 1.00
C LEU A 145 -7.34 -2.24 1.81
N MET A 146 -6.79 -1.06 2.14
CA MET A 146 -7.55 -0.02 2.85
C MET A 146 -8.79 0.38 2.04
N LEU A 147 -8.63 0.59 0.72
CA LEU A 147 -9.75 0.94 -0.16
C LEU A 147 -10.77 -0.19 -0.30
N ALA A 148 -10.32 -1.45 -0.35
CA ALA A 148 -11.21 -2.61 -0.38
C ALA A 148 -12.03 -2.71 0.92
N CYS A 149 -11.41 -2.44 2.07
CA CYS A 149 -12.05 -2.40 3.38
C CYS A 149 -13.05 -1.25 3.54
N SER A 150 -12.88 -0.16 2.79
CA SER A 150 -13.82 0.97 2.75
C SER A 150 -15.10 0.71 1.95
N SER A 151 -15.22 -0.48 1.35
CA SER A 151 -16.32 -0.79 0.45
C SER A 151 -17.49 -1.51 1.12
N SER A 152 -18.71 -1.15 0.72
CA SER A 152 -19.92 -1.89 1.11
C SER A 152 -20.31 -2.99 0.11
N LEU A 153 -19.57 -3.10 -1.01
CA LEU A 153 -19.82 -4.14 -2.01
C LEU A 153 -19.45 -5.50 -1.44
N LYS A 154 -20.40 -6.43 -1.49
CA LYS A 154 -20.17 -7.85 -1.14
C LYS A 154 -18.96 -8.43 -1.88
N ASP A 155 -18.81 -8.05 -3.15
CA ASP A 155 -17.75 -8.56 -4.02
C ASP A 155 -16.34 -8.05 -3.64
N SER A 156 -16.24 -7.03 -2.78
CA SER A 156 -14.94 -6.60 -2.22
C SER A 156 -14.29 -7.70 -1.38
N VAL A 157 -15.11 -8.54 -0.72
CA VAL A 157 -14.61 -9.73 -0.03
C VAL A 157 -13.87 -10.64 -1.02
N ASP A 158 -14.39 -10.80 -2.23
CA ASP A 158 -13.73 -11.63 -3.23
C ASP A 158 -12.37 -11.07 -3.67
N VAL A 159 -12.19 -9.76 -3.66
CA VAL A 159 -10.90 -9.12 -3.96
C VAL A 159 -9.93 -9.32 -2.80
N ILE A 160 -10.39 -9.10 -1.56
CA ILE A 160 -9.58 -9.26 -0.34
C ILE A 160 -9.09 -10.70 -0.19
N LEU A 161 -9.95 -11.68 -0.51
CA LEU A 161 -9.66 -13.10 -0.39
C LEU A 161 -9.12 -13.75 -1.69
N ALA A 162 -8.89 -12.96 -2.75
CA ALA A 162 -8.31 -13.47 -3.99
C ALA A 162 -6.88 -14.00 -3.76
N GLN A 163 -6.51 -15.05 -4.51
CA GLN A 163 -5.17 -15.66 -4.48
C GLN A 163 -4.72 -15.99 -3.04
N ASP A 164 -5.53 -16.77 -2.31
CA ASP A 164 -5.27 -17.11 -0.90
C ASP A 164 -5.06 -15.88 0.00
N ALA A 165 -5.95 -14.89 -0.18
CA ALA A 165 -5.91 -13.60 0.51
C ALA A 165 -4.55 -12.89 0.41
N LEU A 166 -3.89 -12.96 -0.77
CA LEU A 166 -2.58 -12.34 -1.02
C LEU A 166 -2.56 -10.85 -0.68
N LEU A 167 -3.65 -10.12 -0.99
CA LEU A 167 -3.79 -8.71 -0.67
C LEU A 167 -3.79 -8.47 0.85
N LEU A 168 -4.54 -9.30 1.59
CA LEU A 168 -4.59 -9.24 3.05
C LEU A 168 -3.21 -9.56 3.64
N ARG A 169 -2.57 -10.65 3.23
CA ARG A 169 -1.24 -11.07 3.71
C ARG A 169 -0.15 -10.02 3.47
N THR A 170 -0.24 -9.28 2.37
CA THR A 170 0.79 -8.30 1.98
C THR A 170 0.58 -6.93 2.61
N GLU A 171 -0.66 -6.48 2.77
CA GLU A 171 -0.94 -5.07 3.09
C GLU A 171 -1.51 -4.84 4.49
N LEU A 172 -1.89 -5.88 5.24
CA LEU A 172 -2.57 -5.72 6.52
C LEU A 172 -1.76 -4.91 7.55
N ALA A 173 -0.44 -5.07 7.56
CA ALA A 173 0.48 -4.36 8.46
C ALA A 173 0.75 -2.89 8.04
N LEU A 174 0.34 -2.48 6.83
CA LEU A 174 0.62 -1.15 6.30
C LEU A 174 -0.31 -0.09 6.89
N ARG A 175 0.20 1.14 6.97
CA ARG A 175 -0.47 2.27 7.62
C ARG A 175 -0.42 3.52 6.77
N SER A 176 -1.48 4.29 6.83
CA SER A 176 -1.55 5.63 6.24
C SER A 176 -0.64 6.60 6.98
N LYS A 177 -0.45 7.80 6.43
CA LYS A 177 0.24 8.91 7.10
C LYS A 177 -0.45 9.35 8.40
N THR A 178 -1.74 9.05 8.57
CA THR A 178 -2.48 9.31 9.81
C THR A 178 -2.44 8.14 10.80
N GLY A 179 -1.73 7.05 10.47
CA GLY A 179 -1.64 5.84 11.30
C GLY A 179 -2.80 4.87 11.09
N LEU A 180 -3.73 5.14 10.17
CA LEU A 180 -4.86 4.25 9.91
C LEU A 180 -4.39 3.01 9.15
N ASN A 181 -4.82 1.83 9.59
CA ASN A 181 -4.66 0.59 8.84
C ASN A 181 -5.96 0.21 8.09
N ALA A 182 -5.98 -0.97 7.48
CA ALA A 182 -7.16 -1.47 6.76
C ALA A 182 -8.38 -1.72 7.67
N LEU A 183 -8.17 -2.17 8.91
CA LEU A 183 -9.25 -2.43 9.87
C LEU A 183 -9.86 -1.14 10.41
N HIS A 184 -9.06 -0.10 10.57
CA HIS A 184 -9.53 1.26 10.83
C HIS A 184 -10.46 1.75 9.72
N ASN A 185 -10.06 1.62 8.45
CA ASN A 185 -10.91 2.01 7.32
C ASN A 185 -12.24 1.23 7.32
N MET A 186 -12.18 -0.09 7.49
CA MET A 186 -13.38 -0.92 7.61
C MET A 186 -14.30 -0.51 8.77
N ALA A 187 -13.74 -0.13 9.92
CA ALA A 187 -14.50 0.40 11.04
C ALA A 187 -15.15 1.75 10.72
N PHE A 188 -14.39 2.66 10.11
CA PHE A 188 -14.86 3.99 9.71
C PHE A 188 -16.05 3.91 8.75
N PHE A 189 -15.99 2.99 7.77
CA PHE A 189 -17.06 2.78 6.80
C PHE A 189 -18.15 1.80 7.28
N VAL A 190 -17.97 1.20 8.47
CA VAL A 190 -18.88 0.23 9.12
C VAL A 190 -19.22 -0.92 8.17
N CYS A 191 -18.21 -1.72 7.82
CA CYS A 191 -18.32 -2.83 6.88
C CYS A 191 -18.33 -4.21 7.59
N PRO A 192 -19.41 -4.62 8.30
CA PRO A 192 -19.45 -5.86 9.08
C PRO A 192 -19.25 -7.12 8.23
N ASN A 193 -19.77 -7.15 7.01
CA ASN A 193 -19.63 -8.33 6.14
C ASN A 193 -18.17 -8.58 5.72
N ILE A 194 -17.39 -7.50 5.49
CA ILE A 194 -15.96 -7.62 5.21
C ILE A 194 -15.24 -8.13 6.45
N PHE A 195 -15.52 -7.52 7.60
CA PHE A 195 -14.90 -7.92 8.86
C PHE A 195 -15.14 -9.39 9.19
N GLU A 196 -16.40 -9.84 9.15
CA GLU A 196 -16.78 -11.23 9.40
C GLU A 196 -16.09 -12.19 8.43
N SER A 197 -15.95 -11.80 7.17
CA SER A 197 -15.28 -12.62 6.14
C SER A 197 -13.78 -12.73 6.39
N ILE A 198 -13.11 -11.63 6.75
CA ILE A 198 -11.70 -11.62 7.13
C ILE A 198 -11.51 -12.47 8.39
N CYS A 199 -12.34 -12.29 9.41
CA CYS A 199 -12.27 -13.08 10.65
C CYS A 199 -12.47 -14.56 10.38
N LYS A 200 -13.48 -14.93 9.58
CA LYS A 200 -13.71 -16.32 9.18
C LYS A 200 -12.52 -16.89 8.40
N TYR A 201 -11.83 -16.08 7.60
CA TYR A 201 -10.64 -16.52 6.89
C TYR A 201 -9.47 -16.76 7.85
N ILE A 202 -9.19 -15.80 8.73
CA ILE A 202 -8.06 -15.84 9.67
C ILE A 202 -8.24 -16.91 10.76
N THR A 203 -9.47 -17.16 11.18
CA THR A 203 -9.81 -18.15 12.22
C THR A 203 -10.00 -19.57 11.68
N LYS A 204 -9.98 -19.76 10.35
CA LYS A 204 -9.90 -21.12 9.81
C LYS A 204 -8.58 -21.76 10.28
N ASP A 205 -8.61 -23.08 10.36
CA ASP A 205 -7.38 -23.85 10.41
C ASP A 205 -6.66 -23.67 9.06
N LEU A 206 -5.78 -22.67 9.02
CA LEU A 206 -4.91 -22.38 7.89
C LEU A 206 -3.67 -23.30 7.90
N GLY A 207 -3.62 -24.30 8.80
CA GLY A 207 -2.45 -25.11 9.09
C GLY A 207 -1.48 -24.44 10.05
N GLU A 208 -0.42 -25.15 10.43
CA GLU A 208 0.69 -24.67 11.27
C GLU A 208 1.75 -23.89 10.47
N GLU A 209 1.39 -23.34 9.32
CA GLU A 209 2.33 -22.59 8.49
C GLU A 209 2.68 -21.25 9.17
N GLU A 210 3.97 -20.93 9.27
CA GLU A 210 4.49 -19.71 9.92
C GLU A 210 3.76 -18.44 9.43
N GLU A 211 3.44 -18.40 8.14
CA GLU A 211 2.78 -17.28 7.48
C GLU A 211 1.30 -17.12 7.87
N ALA A 212 0.63 -18.21 8.24
CA ALA A 212 -0.72 -18.16 8.80
C ALA A 212 -0.71 -17.60 10.23
N SER A 213 0.26 -18.03 11.05
CA SER A 213 0.46 -17.50 12.41
C SER A 213 0.82 -16.02 12.39
N ARG A 214 1.75 -15.59 11.51
CA ARG A 214 2.08 -14.17 11.30
C ARG A 214 0.87 -13.34 10.89
N LEU A 215 0.03 -13.86 9.99
CA LEU A 215 -1.19 -13.16 9.58
C LEU A 215 -2.15 -12.94 10.76
N LYS A 216 -2.35 -13.96 11.61
CA LYS A 216 -3.18 -13.86 12.82
C LYS A 216 -2.65 -12.80 13.78
N VAL A 217 -1.35 -12.82 14.04
CA VAL A 217 -0.68 -11.84 14.91
C VAL A 217 -0.81 -10.42 14.35
N HIS A 218 -0.52 -10.20 13.07
CA HIS A 218 -0.66 -8.89 12.45
C HIS A 218 -2.11 -8.40 12.44
N PHE A 219 -3.07 -9.30 12.20
CA PHE A 219 -4.48 -8.94 12.27
C PHE A 219 -4.85 -8.40 13.65
N PHE A 220 -4.44 -9.11 14.70
CA PHE A 220 -4.67 -8.65 16.05
C PHE A 220 -4.01 -7.31 16.33
N MET A 221 -2.73 -7.17 15.99
CA MET A 221 -1.99 -5.93 16.23
C MET A 221 -2.66 -4.73 15.60
N ASN A 222 -3.26 -4.93 14.43
CA ASN A 222 -4.00 -3.89 13.75
C ASN A 222 -5.37 -3.59 14.36
N LEU A 223 -5.98 -4.51 15.13
CA LEU A 223 -7.22 -4.25 15.86
C LEU A 223 -7.00 -3.30 17.03
N VAL A 224 -5.91 -3.49 17.79
CA VAL A 224 -5.61 -2.71 18.99
C VAL A 224 -4.70 -1.50 18.74
N HIS A 225 -4.15 -1.39 17.52
CA HIS A 225 -3.35 -0.25 17.13
C HIS A 225 -4.15 1.04 17.27
N ARG A 226 -3.55 2.08 17.84
CA ARG A 226 -4.10 3.43 17.89
C ARG A 226 -3.51 4.30 16.80
N ASP A 227 -4.38 4.97 16.04
CA ASP A 227 -3.99 5.97 15.05
C ASP A 227 -3.30 7.19 15.70
N LYS A 228 -2.88 8.17 14.89
CA LYS A 228 -2.24 9.39 15.41
C LYS A 228 -3.16 10.22 16.33
N ASN A 229 -4.47 10.06 16.19
CA ASN A 229 -5.48 10.70 17.04
C ASN A 229 -5.85 9.86 18.28
N LYS A 230 -5.10 8.77 18.52
CA LYS A 230 -5.28 7.84 19.64
C LYS A 230 -6.57 7.00 19.57
N HIS A 231 -7.22 6.92 18.41
CA HIS A 231 -8.35 6.02 18.19
C HIS A 231 -7.86 4.64 17.78
N ASP A 232 -8.32 3.60 18.47
CA ASP A 232 -8.24 2.23 17.96
C ASP A 232 -9.45 1.87 17.08
N VAL A 233 -9.50 0.63 16.58
CA VAL A 233 -10.60 0.16 15.71
C VAL A 233 -11.94 0.18 16.44
N LEU A 234 -11.99 -0.11 17.75
CA LEU A 234 -13.22 -0.10 18.53
C LEU A 234 -13.69 1.33 18.80
N ASP A 235 -12.77 2.22 19.18
CA ASP A 235 -13.02 3.65 19.29
C ASP A 235 -13.58 4.17 17.97
N MET A 236 -13.04 3.77 16.81
CA MET A 236 -13.53 4.20 15.50
C MET A 236 -14.99 3.78 15.24
N VAL A 237 -15.37 2.53 15.50
CA VAL A 237 -16.74 2.05 15.26
C VAL A 237 -17.79 2.87 16.03
N TRP A 238 -17.43 3.35 17.22
CA TRP A 238 -18.37 4.05 18.11
C TRP A 238 -18.26 5.59 18.03
N ASN A 239 -17.06 6.12 17.84
CA ASN A 239 -16.76 7.55 17.88
C ASN A 239 -16.78 8.22 16.51
N THR A 240 -17.01 7.51 15.40
CA THR A 240 -17.31 8.17 14.12
C THR A 240 -18.65 8.90 14.23
N THR A 241 -18.61 10.08 14.83
CA THR A 241 -19.56 11.16 14.62
C THR A 241 -19.61 11.38 13.12
N ILE A 242 -20.81 11.12 12.60
CA ILE A 242 -21.27 11.36 11.25
C ILE A 242 -20.57 12.61 10.71
N ASP A 243 -19.69 12.46 9.72
CA ASP A 243 -19.25 13.58 8.90
C ASP A 243 -20.53 14.18 8.30
N GLU A 244 -20.81 15.45 8.60
CA GLU A 244 -22.01 16.18 8.17
C GLU A 244 -22.19 16.16 6.64
N LYS A 245 -21.14 15.77 5.88
CA LYS A 245 -21.17 15.59 4.43
C LYS A 245 -21.71 14.24 3.95
N ILE A 246 -21.75 13.20 4.80
CA ILE A 246 -22.34 11.89 4.47
C ILE A 246 -23.81 11.92 4.94
N GLN A 247 -24.70 12.33 4.05
CA GLN A 247 -26.12 12.66 4.31
C GLN A 247 -27.03 11.55 4.89
N LYS A 248 -26.50 10.42 5.38
CA LYS A 248 -27.28 9.41 6.11
C LYS A 248 -26.50 8.83 7.29
N PRO A 249 -27.02 8.95 8.53
CA PRO A 249 -26.47 8.23 9.68
C PRO A 249 -26.40 6.73 9.37
N ILE A 250 -25.25 6.11 9.61
CA ILE A 250 -25.12 4.65 9.53
C ILE A 250 -26.09 4.04 10.57
N PRO A 251 -26.93 3.04 10.20
CA PRO A 251 -27.88 2.44 11.12
C PRO A 251 -27.19 1.89 12.37
N ARG A 252 -27.75 2.19 13.55
CA ARG A 252 -27.23 1.71 14.85
C ARG A 252 -27.02 0.20 14.88
N GLU A 253 -27.91 -0.55 14.22
CA GLU A 253 -27.84 -2.01 14.08
C GLU A 253 -26.57 -2.48 13.36
N GLN A 254 -26.13 -1.80 12.30
CA GLN A 254 -24.90 -2.17 11.56
C GLN A 254 -23.65 -1.92 12.40
N ARG A 255 -23.62 -0.80 13.14
CA ARG A 255 -22.54 -0.51 14.10
C ARG A 255 -22.49 -1.55 15.22
N GLN A 256 -23.65 -1.87 15.78
CA GLN A 256 -23.77 -2.89 16.83
C GLN A 256 -23.28 -4.26 16.34
N ARG A 257 -23.69 -4.69 15.15
CA ARG A 257 -23.25 -5.96 14.55
C ARG A 257 -21.73 -5.99 14.33
N LEU A 258 -21.15 -4.92 13.79
CA LEU A 258 -19.70 -4.83 13.61
C LEU A 258 -18.97 -4.87 14.96
N TYR A 259 -19.49 -4.15 15.96
CA TYR A 259 -18.95 -4.13 17.31
C TYR A 259 -18.97 -5.53 17.96
N GLU A 260 -20.10 -6.22 17.89
CA GLU A 260 -20.23 -7.60 18.41
C GLU A 260 -19.27 -8.56 17.71
N ALA A 261 -19.14 -8.44 16.38
CA ALA A 261 -18.19 -9.24 15.63
C ALA A 261 -16.74 -8.95 16.06
N LEU A 262 -16.37 -7.68 16.27
CA LEU A 262 -15.05 -7.27 16.75
C LEU A 262 -14.75 -7.88 18.11
N CYS A 263 -15.65 -7.74 19.08
CA CYS A 263 -15.53 -8.33 20.41
C CYS A 263 -15.36 -9.85 20.37
N LYS A 264 -16.15 -10.54 19.54
CA LYS A 264 -16.02 -11.99 19.35
C LYS A 264 -14.66 -12.39 18.77
N SER A 265 -14.17 -11.63 17.80
CA SER A 265 -12.90 -11.91 17.11
C SER A 265 -11.70 -11.66 18.02
N ILE A 266 -11.74 -10.59 18.82
CA ILE A 266 -10.77 -10.33 19.88
C ILE A 266 -10.74 -11.50 20.85
N ARG A 267 -11.91 -11.95 21.35
CA ARG A 267 -12.01 -13.10 22.27
C ARG A 267 -11.40 -14.38 21.69
N HIS A 268 -11.78 -14.76 20.46
CA HIS A 268 -11.24 -15.94 19.80
C HIS A 268 -9.71 -15.87 19.63
N THR A 269 -9.19 -14.67 19.35
CA THR A 269 -7.76 -14.48 19.16
C THR A 269 -7.00 -14.61 20.47
N VAL A 270 -7.52 -14.03 21.57
CA VAL A 270 -6.95 -14.18 22.91
C VAL A 270 -6.90 -15.65 23.32
N VAL A 271 -7.99 -16.40 23.16
CA VAL A 271 -8.02 -17.85 23.44
C VAL A 271 -6.97 -18.58 22.61
N TRP A 272 -6.92 -18.33 21.30
CA TRP A 272 -5.93 -18.95 20.43
C TRP A 272 -4.48 -18.63 20.83
N THR A 273 -4.17 -17.39 21.23
CA THR A 273 -2.83 -17.00 21.70
C THR A 273 -2.46 -17.68 23.03
N LEU A 274 -3.44 -17.90 23.91
CA LEU A 274 -3.22 -18.63 25.17
C LEU A 274 -2.95 -20.12 24.92
N ASP A 275 -3.66 -20.72 23.95
CA ASP A 275 -3.56 -22.15 23.63
C ASP A 275 -2.28 -22.54 22.87
N THR A 276 -1.63 -21.60 22.18
CA THR A 276 -0.58 -21.94 21.18
C THR A 276 0.85 -21.97 21.70
N ASN A 277 1.11 -21.84 23.01
CA ASN A 277 2.48 -21.77 23.57
C ASN A 277 3.38 -20.69 22.91
N PHE A 278 2.80 -19.78 22.14
CA PHE A 278 3.44 -18.65 21.46
C PHE A 278 3.74 -17.50 22.45
N MET A 279 3.89 -17.83 23.74
CA MET A 279 4.10 -16.89 24.86
C MET A 279 5.39 -16.08 24.73
N ASP A 280 6.33 -16.53 23.89
CA ASP A 280 7.60 -15.85 23.64
C ASP A 280 7.49 -14.69 22.63
N SER A 281 6.34 -14.50 21.97
CA SER A 281 6.16 -13.37 21.05
C SER A 281 5.80 -12.09 21.81
N ASP A 282 6.59 -11.03 21.65
CA ASP A 282 6.30 -9.70 22.23
C ASP A 282 4.94 -9.14 21.79
N ALA A 283 4.43 -9.64 20.66
CA ALA A 283 3.10 -9.35 20.21
C ALA A 283 2.00 -9.86 21.16
N ILE A 284 2.21 -11.02 21.78
CA ILE A 284 1.26 -11.64 22.71
C ILE A 284 1.37 -11.03 24.11
N LYS A 285 2.55 -10.57 24.52
CA LYS A 285 2.71 -9.74 25.73
C LYS A 285 1.97 -8.40 25.58
N ALA A 286 2.06 -7.78 24.41
CA ALA A 286 1.27 -6.59 24.08
C ALA A 286 -0.24 -6.88 24.03
N LEU A 287 -0.69 -8.11 23.69
CA LEU A 287 -2.09 -8.56 23.87
C LEU A 287 -2.48 -8.55 25.34
N MET A 288 -1.66 -9.13 26.22
CA MET A 288 -2.00 -9.32 27.64
C MET A 288 -1.96 -8.02 28.47
N GLY A 289 -1.23 -6.99 27.99
CA GLY A 289 -1.26 -5.63 28.55
C GLY A 289 -2.47 -4.80 28.10
N VAL A 290 -3.30 -5.30 27.17
CA VAL A 290 -4.55 -4.63 26.78
C VAL A 290 -5.55 -4.78 27.94
N PRO A 291 -6.18 -3.69 28.42
CA PRO A 291 -7.11 -3.79 29.53
C PRO A 291 -8.45 -4.32 29.01
N TYR A 292 -8.54 -5.61 28.67
CA TYR A 292 -9.76 -6.24 28.12
C TYR A 292 -11.00 -5.97 28.97
N LYS A 293 -10.81 -5.90 30.29
CA LYS A 293 -11.85 -5.53 31.26
C LYS A 293 -12.32 -4.08 31.10
N GLU A 294 -11.42 -3.14 30.78
CA GLU A 294 -11.79 -1.76 30.42
C GLU A 294 -12.37 -1.68 29.01
N ILE A 295 -11.78 -2.37 28.03
CA ILE A 295 -12.26 -2.36 26.64
C ILE A 295 -13.69 -2.89 26.56
N CYS A 296 -13.99 -4.00 27.21
CA CYS A 296 -15.33 -4.58 27.19
C CYS A 296 -16.27 -3.92 28.23
N GLY A 297 -15.73 -3.44 29.37
CA GLY A 297 -16.49 -2.70 30.37
C GLY A 297 -16.97 -1.32 29.89
N LYS A 298 -16.19 -0.63 29.06
CA LYS A 298 -16.48 0.71 28.50
C LYS A 298 -17.73 0.75 27.60
N TYR A 299 -18.20 -0.40 27.10
CA TYR A 299 -19.34 -0.46 26.17
C TYR A 299 -20.44 -1.44 26.58
N GLY A 300 -20.45 -1.88 27.84
CA GLY A 300 -21.64 -2.51 28.46
C GLY A 300 -21.97 -3.93 27.98
N VAL A 301 -21.00 -4.71 27.52
CA VAL A 301 -21.18 -6.14 27.25
C VAL A 301 -20.69 -6.94 28.46
N GLU A 302 -21.57 -7.73 29.08
CA GLU A 302 -21.17 -8.73 30.08
C GLU A 302 -20.21 -9.73 29.42
N ILE A 303 -18.93 -9.61 29.79
CA ILE A 303 -17.96 -10.65 29.48
C ILE A 303 -18.21 -11.80 30.45
N ASP A 304 -18.15 -13.02 29.93
CA ASP A 304 -18.18 -14.21 30.75
C ASP A 304 -17.13 -14.12 31.87
N LYS A 305 -17.59 -14.30 33.11
CA LYS A 305 -16.77 -14.19 34.31
C LYS A 305 -15.65 -15.23 34.28
N GLU A 306 -15.91 -16.41 33.73
CA GLU A 306 -14.92 -17.49 33.57
C GLU A 306 -13.78 -17.08 32.62
N PHE A 307 -14.07 -16.29 31.59
CA PHE A 307 -13.06 -15.78 30.66
C PHE A 307 -12.18 -14.68 31.29
N ILE A 308 -12.78 -13.78 32.06
CA ILE A 308 -12.01 -12.77 32.83
C ILE A 308 -11.10 -13.47 33.85
N GLU A 309 -11.63 -14.45 34.58
CA GLU A 309 -10.88 -15.21 35.58
C GLU A 309 -9.74 -16.02 34.95
N ALA A 310 -9.95 -16.61 33.76
CA ALA A 310 -8.90 -17.31 33.00
C ALA A 310 -7.77 -16.35 32.55
N CYS A 311 -8.12 -15.18 31.98
CA CYS A 311 -7.14 -14.17 31.59
C CYS A 311 -6.38 -13.59 32.80
N GLU A 312 -7.08 -13.29 33.90
CA GLU A 312 -6.48 -12.77 35.15
C GLU A 312 -5.65 -13.82 35.90
N ALA A 313 -5.97 -15.11 35.79
CA ALA A 313 -5.16 -16.19 36.34
C ALA A 313 -3.86 -16.39 35.54
N TYR A 314 -3.92 -16.25 34.21
CA TYR A 314 -2.76 -16.32 33.34
C TYR A 314 -1.81 -15.12 33.50
N SER A 315 -2.36 -13.92 33.69
CA SER A 315 -1.56 -12.69 33.88
C SER A 315 -0.85 -12.59 35.24
N LYS A 316 -1.19 -13.46 36.20
CA LYS A 316 -0.61 -13.51 37.56
C LYS A 316 0.40 -14.64 37.73
N ASN A 317 0.80 -15.30 36.64
CA ASN A 317 1.83 -16.33 36.67
C ASN A 317 3.21 -15.68 36.91
N PRO A 318 3.92 -15.99 38.01
CA PRO A 318 5.17 -15.33 38.40
C PRO A 318 6.33 -15.47 37.40
N GLU A 319 6.27 -16.44 36.48
CA GLU A 319 7.29 -16.59 35.42
C GLU A 319 7.17 -15.55 34.28
N ILE A 320 6.04 -14.82 34.20
CA ILE A 320 5.72 -13.88 33.11
C ILE A 320 5.88 -12.40 33.56
N ASP A 321 5.92 -12.14 34.86
CA ASP A 321 5.99 -10.79 35.46
C ASP A 321 7.34 -10.09 35.17
N ASP A 322 8.42 -10.88 35.07
CA ASP A 322 9.76 -10.36 34.72
C ASP A 322 9.83 -9.81 33.28
N THR A 323 8.86 -10.13 32.41
CA THR A 323 8.89 -9.74 30.99
C THR A 323 8.08 -8.47 30.68
N ILE A 324 7.32 -7.94 31.64
CA ILE A 324 6.51 -6.71 31.49
C ILE A 324 7.39 -5.46 31.52
N MET A 325 8.56 -5.53 32.18
CA MET A 325 9.50 -4.42 32.32
C MET A 325 10.40 -4.20 31.08
N ASP A 326 10.38 -5.14 30.13
CA ASP A 326 11.25 -5.14 28.94
C ASP A 326 10.56 -4.62 27.66
N ILE A 327 9.27 -4.26 27.69
CA ILE A 327 8.52 -3.86 26.48
C ILE A 327 9.07 -2.57 25.85
N ASP A 328 9.52 -1.60 26.63
CA ASP A 328 10.15 -0.37 26.09
C ASP A 328 11.56 -0.65 25.52
N ASN A 329 12.29 -1.61 26.10
CA ASN A 329 13.61 -2.04 25.61
C ASN A 329 13.49 -2.86 24.32
N VAL A 330 12.50 -3.76 24.23
CA VAL A 330 12.26 -4.59 23.05
C VAL A 330 11.69 -3.77 21.89
N ILE A 331 10.84 -2.77 22.15
CA ILE A 331 10.41 -1.82 21.10
C ILE A 331 11.64 -1.04 20.59
N SER A 332 12.51 -0.57 21.48
CA SER A 332 13.76 0.11 21.11
C SER A 332 14.72 -0.80 20.32
N GLU A 333 14.89 -2.06 20.73
CA GLU A 333 15.75 -3.05 20.08
C GLU A 333 15.18 -3.50 18.71
N CYS A 334 13.85 -3.66 18.59
CA CYS A 334 13.20 -3.97 17.31
C CYS A 334 13.28 -2.79 16.33
N GLU A 335 13.13 -1.56 16.81
CA GLU A 335 13.31 -0.34 16.00
C GLU A 335 14.77 -0.18 15.55
N GLU A 336 15.72 -0.52 16.41
CA GLU A 336 17.15 -0.53 16.10
C GLU A 336 17.52 -1.65 15.10
N GLN A 337 16.97 -2.85 15.27
CA GLN A 337 17.16 -3.95 14.31
C GLN A 337 16.53 -3.64 12.94
N LEU A 338 15.34 -3.02 12.89
CA LEU A 338 14.72 -2.55 11.64
C LEU A 338 15.52 -1.43 10.96
N SER A 339 16.18 -0.58 11.74
CA SER A 339 17.14 0.44 11.27
C SER A 339 18.40 -0.20 10.67
N VAL A 340 18.96 -1.21 11.36
CA VAL A 340 20.15 -1.95 10.93
C VAL A 340 19.86 -2.79 9.69
N GLU A 341 18.70 -3.43 9.58
CA GLU A 341 18.29 -4.24 8.42
C GLU A 341 18.08 -3.37 7.17
N LYS A 342 17.47 -2.18 7.33
CA LYS A 342 17.36 -1.17 6.26
C LYS A 342 18.73 -0.66 5.82
N SER A 343 19.64 -0.44 6.78
CA SER A 343 21.01 -0.02 6.50
C SER A 343 21.80 -1.10 5.76
N LYS A 344 21.64 -2.37 6.14
CA LYS A 344 22.24 -3.54 5.43
C LYS A 344 21.69 -3.70 4.02
N GLN A 345 20.37 -3.58 3.81
CA GLN A 345 19.77 -3.65 2.48
C GLN A 345 20.23 -2.51 1.57
N THR A 346 20.34 -1.30 2.11
CA THR A 346 20.89 -0.14 1.39
C THR A 346 22.36 -0.36 1.01
N LEU A 347 23.14 -1.00 1.89
CA LEU A 347 24.56 -1.29 1.67
C LEU A 347 24.79 -2.47 0.70
N VAL A 348 23.86 -3.41 0.64
CA VAL A 348 23.83 -4.48 -0.37
C VAL A 348 23.47 -3.91 -1.73
N GLN A 349 22.44 -3.06 -1.84
CA GLN A 349 22.10 -2.37 -3.09
C GLN A 349 23.25 -1.49 -3.59
N ALA A 350 23.89 -0.72 -2.71
CA ALA A 350 25.04 0.09 -3.09
C ALA A 350 26.24 -0.76 -3.56
N LYS A 351 26.43 -1.97 -3.00
CA LYS A 351 27.48 -2.90 -3.44
C LYS A 351 27.17 -3.54 -4.79
N GLU A 352 25.91 -3.87 -5.05
CA GLU A 352 25.46 -4.37 -6.35
C GLU A 352 25.59 -3.30 -7.43
N GLU A 353 25.20 -2.05 -7.15
CA GLU A 353 25.39 -0.92 -8.08
C GLU A 353 26.86 -0.63 -8.38
N VAL A 354 27.75 -0.74 -7.38
CA VAL A 354 29.20 -0.60 -7.58
C VAL A 354 29.79 -1.77 -8.36
N TYR A 355 29.28 -2.98 -8.17
CA TYR A 355 29.71 -4.16 -8.91
C TYR A 355 29.28 -4.08 -10.39
N GLU A 356 28.02 -3.71 -10.64
CA GLU A 356 27.50 -3.46 -12.00
C GLU A 356 28.23 -2.31 -12.69
N ALA A 357 28.60 -1.24 -11.96
CA ALA A 357 29.39 -0.14 -12.50
C ALA A 357 30.83 -0.57 -12.87
N LYS A 358 31.44 -1.48 -12.08
CA LYS A 358 32.75 -2.06 -12.37
C LYS A 358 32.72 -3.00 -13.57
N GLU A 359 31.73 -3.90 -13.66
CA GLU A 359 31.55 -4.74 -14.85
C GLU A 359 31.30 -3.88 -16.10
N ALA A 360 30.48 -2.83 -15.99
CA ALA A 360 30.26 -1.89 -17.10
C ALA A 360 31.51 -1.08 -17.48
N GLN A 361 32.49 -0.94 -16.57
CA GLN A 361 33.75 -0.26 -16.81
C GLN A 361 34.81 -1.21 -17.39
N GLU A 362 34.88 -2.47 -16.92
CA GLU A 362 35.72 -3.52 -17.51
C GLU A 362 35.28 -3.84 -18.94
N VAL A 363 33.97 -3.94 -19.21
CA VAL A 363 33.45 -4.09 -20.58
C VAL A 363 33.82 -2.89 -21.46
N LYS A 364 33.91 -1.67 -20.91
CA LYS A 364 34.36 -0.48 -21.66
C LYS A 364 35.87 -0.44 -21.88
N GLU A 365 36.66 -1.02 -20.99
CA GLU A 365 38.12 -1.13 -21.10
C GLU A 365 38.50 -2.25 -22.09
N GLU A 366 37.83 -3.41 -22.05
CA GLU A 366 37.99 -4.49 -23.05
C GLU A 366 37.60 -4.03 -24.46
N VAL A 367 36.50 -3.28 -24.60
CA VAL A 367 36.10 -2.67 -25.88
C VAL A 367 37.11 -1.59 -26.34
N LYS A 368 37.87 -0.96 -25.42
CA LYS A 368 38.94 -0.01 -25.78
C LYS A 368 40.25 -0.70 -26.14
N GLU A 369 40.57 -1.85 -25.55
CA GLU A 369 41.73 -2.66 -25.94
C GLU A 369 41.53 -3.33 -27.30
N GLU A 370 40.33 -3.84 -27.61
CA GLU A 370 40.03 -4.37 -28.96
C GLU A 370 40.06 -3.29 -30.06
N VAL A 371 39.87 -2.01 -29.71
CA VAL A 371 39.96 -0.87 -30.64
C VAL A 371 41.40 -0.38 -30.83
N LYS A 372 42.35 -0.74 -29.95
CA LYS A 372 43.78 -0.40 -30.10
C LYS A 372 44.57 -1.34 -31.01
N GLU A 373 44.02 -2.51 -31.39
CA GLU A 373 44.70 -3.46 -32.29
C GLU A 373 44.36 -3.33 -33.79
N LYS A 374 43.73 -2.22 -34.24
CA LYS A 374 43.57 -1.95 -35.68
C LYS A 374 44.32 -0.69 -36.12
N PRO A 375 45.18 -0.76 -37.15
CA PRO A 375 46.01 0.36 -37.54
C PRO A 375 45.20 1.45 -38.24
N SER A 376 45.63 2.67 -37.93
CA SER A 376 45.20 3.98 -38.40
C SER A 376 44.90 4.08 -39.89
N VAL A 377 43.76 4.70 -40.23
CA VAL A 377 43.65 5.55 -41.43
C VAL A 377 43.09 6.91 -41.02
N VAL A 378 43.86 7.91 -41.42
CA VAL A 378 43.78 9.35 -41.19
C VAL A 378 42.49 9.96 -41.74
N THR A 379 41.86 10.87 -40.99
CA THR A 379 41.48 12.25 -41.41
C THR A 379 40.75 12.99 -40.28
N SER A 380 41.16 14.24 -40.06
CA SER A 380 40.64 15.24 -39.12
C SER A 380 40.00 16.42 -39.90
N PRO A 381 39.46 17.49 -39.28
CA PRO A 381 38.68 17.63 -38.03
C PRO A 381 37.40 18.50 -38.20
N SER A 382 36.47 18.49 -37.22
CA SER A 382 35.84 19.73 -36.70
C SER A 382 35.01 19.53 -35.41
N ALA A 383 35.47 20.22 -34.37
CA ALA A 383 34.83 20.82 -33.18
C ALA A 383 33.52 20.26 -32.58
N VAL A 384 33.57 19.86 -31.29
CA VAL A 384 32.71 20.36 -30.18
C VAL A 384 33.51 20.25 -28.85
N GLU A 385 33.49 21.30 -28.04
CA GLU A 385 34.15 21.47 -26.73
C GLU A 385 33.58 20.55 -25.61
N PRO A 386 34.37 20.18 -24.57
CA PRO A 386 33.83 19.61 -23.33
C PRO A 386 33.66 20.69 -22.24
N ILE A 387 32.47 20.69 -21.62
CA ILE A 387 32.16 21.45 -20.40
C ILE A 387 32.84 20.76 -19.21
N THR A 388 33.85 21.41 -18.63
CA THR A 388 34.40 21.05 -17.31
C THR A 388 33.73 21.94 -16.25
N MET A 389 32.91 21.36 -15.37
CA MET A 389 32.51 22.04 -14.14
C MET A 389 33.67 21.99 -13.14
N SER A 390 34.00 23.14 -12.55
CA SER A 390 35.15 23.28 -11.65
C SER A 390 34.80 22.85 -10.23
N GLU A 391 35.79 22.27 -9.52
CA GLU A 391 35.67 21.76 -8.14
C GLU A 391 35.12 22.79 -7.13
N ARG A 392 35.22 24.10 -7.44
CA ARG A 392 34.61 25.17 -6.64
C ARG A 392 33.08 25.12 -6.58
N GLN A 393 32.40 24.63 -7.61
CA GLN A 393 30.93 24.53 -7.62
C GLN A 393 30.41 23.37 -6.75
N ILE A 394 31.26 22.41 -6.42
CA ILE A 394 30.91 21.30 -5.52
C ILE A 394 31.12 21.72 -4.05
N GLU A 395 32.17 22.49 -3.76
CA GLU A 395 32.43 23.02 -2.41
C GLU A 395 31.37 24.04 -1.96
N ASP A 396 30.89 24.90 -2.85
CA ASP A 396 29.82 25.87 -2.52
C ASP A 396 28.49 25.17 -2.17
N SER A 397 28.15 24.07 -2.87
CA SER A 397 26.92 23.31 -2.60
C SER A 397 26.98 22.46 -1.32
N LEU A 398 28.19 22.12 -0.85
CA LEU A 398 28.41 21.38 0.40
C LEU A 398 28.37 22.32 1.63
N ASN A 399 28.86 23.55 1.48
CA ASN A 399 28.78 24.57 2.55
C ASN A 399 27.34 25.08 2.75
N ASP A 400 26.56 25.26 1.68
CA ASP A 400 25.14 25.65 1.79
C ASP A 400 24.29 24.58 2.53
N SER A 401 24.63 23.30 2.38
CA SER A 401 23.95 22.20 3.10
C SER A 401 24.34 22.10 4.58
N LEU A 402 25.53 22.58 4.95
CA LEU A 402 26.01 22.58 6.33
C LEU A 402 25.48 23.78 7.13
N ASP A 403 25.24 24.93 6.49
CA ASP A 403 24.62 26.09 7.14
C ASP A 403 23.12 25.88 7.42
N MET A 404 22.38 25.23 6.52
CA MET A 404 20.98 24.84 6.76
C MET A 404 20.83 23.87 7.97
N SER A 405 21.84 23.03 8.21
CA SER A 405 21.85 22.08 9.32
C SER A 405 22.18 22.76 10.66
N ARG A 406 22.81 23.94 10.64
CA ARG A 406 23.12 24.74 11.84
C ARG A 406 21.97 25.65 12.25
N GLU A 407 21.17 26.16 11.31
CA GLU A 407 19.97 26.95 11.64
C GLU A 407 18.87 26.09 12.31
N LEU A 408 18.71 24.83 11.89
CA LEU A 408 17.75 23.88 12.51
C LEU A 408 18.12 23.45 13.94
N ALA A 409 19.38 23.61 14.35
CA ALA A 409 19.85 23.26 15.70
C ALA A 409 19.67 24.39 16.73
N VAL A 410 19.34 25.61 16.29
CA VAL A 410 19.14 26.78 17.16
C VAL A 410 17.65 26.99 17.54
N GLU A 411 16.70 26.39 16.81
CA GLU A 411 15.26 26.44 17.14
C GLU A 411 14.77 25.32 18.09
N LEU A 412 15.68 24.49 18.63
CA LEU A 412 15.38 23.40 19.56
C LEU A 412 16.01 23.57 20.97
N VAL A 413 16.29 24.82 21.36
CA VAL A 413 16.51 25.26 22.75
C VAL A 413 15.50 26.34 23.08
#